data_AF-A0A658NRJ5-F1
#
_entry.id   AF-A0A658NRJ5-F1
#
_cell.length_a   1.000
_cell.length_b   1.000
_cell.length_c   1.000
_cell.angle_alpha   90.00
_cell.angle_beta   90.00
_cell.angle_gamma   90.00
#
_symmetry.space_group_name_H-M   'P 1'
#
loop_
_entity.id
_entity.type
_entity.pdbx_description
1 polymer ?
#
loop_
_entity_poly.entity_id
_entity_poly.type
_entity_poly.pdbx_seq_one_letter_code
_entity_poly.pdbx_strand_id
1 'polypeptide(L)'
;HVMGLFRLFWIPEGFSNARGVYVRYPSEELLAIVAVESHRAGAWIAADDLGTAEPGVRERLAAAQRLSYCLVWFEGRPPREYPPLSM
;
A
#
# COMPACT_ATOMS: atom_id res chain seq x y z
N HIS A 1 1.85 -0.46 7.63
CA HIS A 1 2.85 -0.73 6.59
C HIS A 1 2.27 -1.44 5.36
N VAL A 2 1.86 -0.68 4.35
CA VAL A 2 1.23 -1.15 3.09
C VAL A 2 2.18 -1.97 2.23
N MET A 3 3.51 -1.83 2.39
CA MET A 3 4.48 -2.65 1.69
C MET A 3 4.29 -4.14 1.98
N GLY A 4 3.69 -4.51 3.11
CA GLY A 4 3.35 -5.89 3.44
C GLY A 4 2.39 -6.57 2.48
N LEU A 5 1.68 -5.81 1.63
CA LEU A 5 0.88 -6.38 0.52
C LEU A 5 1.76 -6.77 -0.69
N PHE A 6 2.97 -6.21 -0.80
CA PHE A 6 3.90 -6.45 -1.90
C PHE A 6 5.00 -7.42 -1.52
N ARG A 7 5.58 -7.24 -0.33
CA ARG A 7 6.64 -8.07 0.21
C ARG A 7 6.83 -7.83 1.69
N LEU A 8 7.35 -8.82 2.40
CA LEU A 8 7.82 -8.66 3.78
C LEU A 8 9.27 -9.07 3.91
N PHE A 9 10.00 -8.36 4.76
CA PHE A 9 11.36 -8.73 5.12
C PHE A 9 11.30 -9.82 6.18
N TRP A 10 11.59 -11.06 5.78
CA TRP A 10 11.57 -12.22 6.66
C TRP A 10 12.96 -12.47 7.22
N ILE A 11 13.03 -12.71 8.52
CA ILE A 11 14.26 -13.10 9.21
C ILE A 11 14.04 -14.53 9.69
N PRO A 12 14.87 -15.50 9.27
CA PRO A 12 14.80 -16.86 9.79
C PRO A 12 14.97 -16.87 11.31
N GLU A 13 14.21 -17.73 11.99
CA GLU A 13 14.28 -17.83 13.44
C GLU A 13 15.70 -18.17 13.91
N GLY A 14 16.16 -17.46 14.95
CA GLY A 14 17.52 -17.61 15.49
C GLY A 14 18.62 -16.84 14.74
N PHE A 15 18.31 -16.13 13.65
CA PHE A 15 19.27 -15.31 12.92
C PHE A 15 19.09 -13.81 13.16
N SER A 16 20.15 -13.03 12.93
CA SER A 16 20.08 -11.56 12.96
C SER A 16 19.40 -10.99 11.72
N ASN A 17 18.95 -9.73 11.81
CA ASN A 17 18.33 -9.00 10.70
C ASN A 17 19.20 -8.92 9.42
N ALA A 18 20.53 -9.00 9.55
CA ALA A 18 21.46 -9.04 8.42
C ALA A 18 21.29 -10.28 7.52
N ARG A 19 20.58 -11.30 8.00
CA ARG A 19 20.29 -12.54 7.26
C ARG A 19 18.86 -12.59 6.72
N GLY A 20 18.10 -11.50 6.87
CA GLY A 20 16.76 -11.44 6.34
C GLY A 20 16.72 -11.24 4.83
N VAL A 21 15.58 -11.60 4.24
CA VAL A 21 15.33 -11.48 2.80
C VAL A 21 13.91 -10.97 2.57
N TYR A 22 13.70 -10.27 1.45
CA TYR A 22 12.35 -9.92 1.04
C TYR A 22 11.65 -11.12 0.40
N VAL A 23 10.47 -11.47 0.90
CA VAL A 23 9.55 -12.46 0.33
C VAL A 23 8.42 -11.71 -0.35
N ARG A 24 8.21 -11.96 -1.65
CA ARG A 24 7.17 -11.29 -2.47
C ARG A 24 5.80 -11.93 -2.26
N TYR A 25 4.77 -11.10 -2.25
CA TYR A 25 3.37 -11.50 -2.16
C TYR A 25 2.60 -11.14 -3.44
N PRO A 26 1.45 -11.80 -3.69
CA PRO A 26 0.57 -11.51 -4.83
C PRO A 26 -0.14 -10.16 -4.62
N SER A 27 0.58 -9.06 -4.85
CA SER A 27 0.12 -7.72 -4.48
C SER A 27 -1.12 -7.27 -5.21
N GLU A 28 -1.29 -7.67 -6.47
CA GLU A 28 -2.45 -7.27 -7.27
C GLU A 28 -3.74 -7.86 -6.70
N GLU A 29 -3.70 -9.15 -6.37
CA GLU A 29 -4.80 -9.88 -5.76
C GLU A 29 -5.11 -9.38 -4.36
N LEU A 30 -4.08 -9.15 -3.53
CA LEU A 30 -4.27 -8.63 -2.18
C LEU A 30 -4.85 -7.21 -2.18
N LEU A 31 -4.40 -6.34 -3.09
CA LEU A 31 -4.98 -5.00 -3.25
C LEU A 31 -6.43 -5.07 -3.74
N ALA A 32 -6.75 -5.99 -4.65
CA ALA A 32 -8.13 -6.20 -5.11
C ALA A 32 -9.05 -6.66 -3.96
N ILE A 33 -8.58 -7.56 -3.10
CA ILE A 33 -9.33 -8.00 -1.91
C ILE A 33 -9.59 -6.82 -0.97
N VAL A 34 -8.55 -6.05 -0.63
CA VAL A 34 -8.69 -4.87 0.25
C VAL A 34 -9.70 -3.87 -0.33
N ALA A 35 -9.68 -3.65 -1.65
CA ALA A 35 -10.62 -2.77 -2.33
C ALA A 35 -12.08 -3.27 -2.24
N VAL A 36 -12.30 -4.57 -2.47
CA VAL A 36 -13.64 -5.18 -2.35
C VAL A 36 -14.17 -5.10 -0.92
N GLU A 37 -13.34 -5.42 0.07
CA GLU A 37 -13.76 -5.40 1.47
C GLU A 37 -13.97 -3.98 2.01
N SER A 38 -13.17 -3.02 1.57
CA SER A 38 -13.39 -1.58 1.82
C SER A 38 -14.77 -1.14 1.31
N HIS A 39 -15.11 -1.50 0.07
CA HIS A 39 -16.40 -1.17 -0.51
C HIS A 39 -17.56 -1.82 0.26
N ARG A 40 -17.46 -3.11 0.60
CA ARG A 40 -18.49 -3.84 1.37
C ARG A 40 -18.70 -3.25 2.76
N ALA A 41 -17.64 -2.80 3.41
CA ALA A 41 -17.70 -2.20 4.73
C ALA A 41 -18.11 -0.72 4.73
N GLY A 42 -18.24 -0.09 3.54
CA GLY A 42 -18.39 1.37 3.44
C GLY A 42 -17.22 2.11 4.10
N ALA A 43 -16.05 1.49 4.12
CA ALA A 43 -14.91 1.92 4.92
C ALA A 43 -13.78 2.42 4.04
N TRP A 44 -13.10 3.43 4.55
CA TRP A 44 -11.96 4.08 3.94
C TRP A 44 -10.66 3.41 4.41
N ILE A 45 -9.70 3.19 3.50
CA ILE A 45 -8.39 2.59 3.82
C ILE A 45 -7.28 3.63 3.75
N ALA A 46 -6.58 3.83 4.87
CA ALA A 46 -5.36 4.64 4.94
C ALA A 46 -4.12 3.74 4.86
N ALA A 47 -3.26 3.96 3.87
CA ALA A 47 -2.07 3.15 3.62
C ALA A 47 -0.80 3.84 4.16
N ASP A 48 -0.14 3.22 5.14
CA ASP A 48 1.17 3.67 5.63
C ASP A 48 2.32 3.13 4.75
N ASP A 49 2.90 3.97 3.90
CA ASP A 49 3.94 3.66 2.91
C ASP A 49 5.36 4.08 3.33
N LEU A 50 5.57 4.40 4.61
CA LEU A 50 6.88 4.78 5.14
C LEU A 50 7.85 3.59 5.13
N GLY A 51 9.02 3.74 4.51
CA GLY A 51 10.09 2.74 4.50
C GLY A 51 10.68 2.44 3.12
N THR A 52 11.38 1.32 2.99
CA THR A 52 12.07 0.92 1.75
C THR A 52 11.09 0.29 0.74
N ALA A 53 10.44 1.16 -0.03
CA ALA A 53 9.60 0.75 -1.17
C ALA A 53 10.45 0.22 -2.34
N GLU A 54 9.94 -0.77 -3.06
CA GLU A 54 10.52 -1.19 -4.34
C GLU A 54 10.17 -0.16 -5.43
N PRO A 55 11.05 0.08 -6.41
CA PRO A 55 10.70 0.87 -7.60
C PRO A 55 9.41 0.33 -8.24
N GLY A 56 8.46 1.18 -8.62
CA GLY A 56 7.20 0.75 -9.23
C GLY A 56 6.05 0.52 -8.23
N VAL A 57 6.32 0.42 -6.92
CA VAL A 57 5.25 0.21 -5.93
C VAL A 57 4.36 1.44 -5.81
N ARG A 58 4.94 2.64 -5.80
CA ARG A 58 4.19 3.89 -5.73
C ARG A 58 3.33 4.09 -6.97
N GLU A 59 3.87 3.75 -8.13
CA GLU A 59 3.20 3.81 -9.43
C GLU A 59 2.07 2.78 -9.53
N ARG A 60 2.24 1.58 -8.98
CA ARG A 60 1.18 0.56 -8.91
C ARG A 60 0.07 0.94 -7.94
N LEU A 61 0.42 1.50 -6.79
CA LEU A 61 -0.55 2.08 -5.85
C LEU A 61 -1.32 3.22 -6.51
N ALA A 62 -0.64 4.07 -7.29
CA ALA A 62 -1.29 5.12 -8.07
C ALA A 62 -2.14 4.55 -9.22
N ALA A 63 -1.70 3.52 -9.94
CA ALA A 63 -2.45 2.93 -11.06
C ALA A 63 -3.68 2.14 -10.62
N ALA A 64 -3.71 1.65 -9.38
CA ALA A 64 -4.88 1.05 -8.74
C ALA A 64 -6.02 2.06 -8.45
N GLN A 65 -5.90 3.29 -8.95
CA GLN A 65 -6.83 4.44 -9.00
C GLN A 65 -8.29 4.18 -9.41
N ARG A 66 -8.77 2.93 -9.48
CA ARG A 66 -10.21 2.67 -9.59
C ARG A 66 -10.97 2.81 -8.27
N LEU A 67 -10.28 2.94 -7.13
CA LEU A 67 -10.80 3.43 -5.85
C LEU A 67 -9.61 4.06 -5.09
N SER A 68 -9.41 5.37 -5.20
CA SER A 68 -8.11 6.00 -4.94
C SER A 68 -7.79 6.22 -3.45
N TYR A 69 -6.54 5.97 -3.10
CA TYR A 69 -5.89 6.23 -1.81
C TYR A 69 -5.14 7.58 -1.90
N CYS A 70 -5.45 8.57 -1.08
CA CYS A 70 -4.63 9.77 -0.85
C CYS A 70 -3.96 9.69 0.51
N LEU A 71 -2.69 10.07 0.51
CA LEU A 71 -1.92 10.31 1.71
C LEU A 71 -1.82 11.82 1.89
N VAL A 72 -2.50 12.35 2.91
CA VAL A 72 -2.51 13.80 3.22
C VAL A 72 -1.10 14.38 3.33
N TRP A 73 -0.11 13.59 3.77
CA TRP A 73 1.29 14.01 3.93
C TRP A 73 2.07 14.16 2.60
N PHE A 74 1.56 13.63 1.49
CA PHE A 74 2.21 13.68 0.16
C PHE A 74 1.41 14.49 -0.87
N GLU A 75 0.28 15.06 -0.47
CA GLU A 75 -0.53 15.90 -1.35
C GLU A 75 -0.10 17.36 -1.23
N GLY A 76 0.32 17.96 -2.35
CA GLY A 76 0.68 19.38 -2.44
C GLY A 76 -0.52 20.34 -2.52
N ARG A 77 -1.74 19.82 -2.34
CA ARG A 77 -3.01 20.52 -2.52
C ARG A 77 -3.98 20.20 -1.37
N PRO A 78 -4.91 21.10 -1.03
CA PRO A 78 -5.84 20.88 0.08
C PRO A 78 -6.85 19.76 -0.23
N PRO A 79 -7.35 19.03 0.79
CA PRO A 79 -8.23 17.86 0.62
C PRO A 79 -9.48 18.05 -0.25
N ARG A 80 -10.00 19.27 -0.33
CA ARG A 80 -11.12 19.64 -1.20
C ARG A 80 -10.82 19.56 -2.70
N GLU A 81 -9.54 19.47 -3.06
CA GLU A 81 -9.02 19.43 -4.44
C GLU A 81 -8.53 18.02 -4.82
N TYR A 82 -8.79 17.02 -3.96
CA TYR A 82 -8.52 15.63 -4.28
C TYR A 82 -9.48 15.15 -5.38
N PRO A 83 -9.03 14.28 -6.30
CA PRO A 83 -9.91 13.66 -7.28
C PRO A 83 -11.23 13.15 -6.66
N PRO A 84 -12.37 13.26 -7.36
CA PRO A 84 -13.69 12.89 -6.81
C PRO A 84 -13.86 11.39 -6.49
N LEU A 85 -12.86 10.55 -6.81
CA LEU A 85 -12.77 9.13 -6.46
C LEU A 85 -11.54 8.80 -5.62
N SER A 86 -10.98 9.79 -4.93
CA SER A 86 -9.80 9.65 -4.09
C SER A 86 -10.05 10.15 -2.68
N MET A 87 -9.39 9.51 -1.71
CA MET A 87 -9.53 9.82 -0.29
C MET A 87 -8.25 10.29 0.33
#